data_AF-A0A7R9Z4X3-F1
#
_entry.id   AF-A0A7R9Z4X3-F1
#
_cell.length_a   1.000
_cell.length_b   1.000
_cell.length_c   1.000
_cell.angle_alpha   90.00
_cell.angle_beta   90.00
_cell.angle_gamma   90.00
#
_symmetry.space_group_name_H-M   'P 1'
#
loop_
_entity.id
_entity.type
_entity.pdbx_description
1 polymer ?
#
loop_
_entity_poly.entity_id
_entity_poly.type
_entity_poly.pdbx_seq_one_letter_code
_entity_poly.pdbx_strand_id
1 'polypeptide(L)'
;KTVAPGAGLLNKLLRTDAAGIRSNQLKHYLGPQSNTVKTPDGKEIQLEGTGKPLVPLQEFVEAVGNTVMQIRTVERAGGTSRETAADLVESVRQIAIEGRFAIAEVYGTDSSELKQFEDGLQPVFR
;
A
#
# COMPACT_ATOMS: atom_id res chain seq x y z
N LYS A 1 14.83 -0.25 -16.06
CA LYS A 1 13.43 0.25 -16.02
C LYS A 1 13.10 0.57 -14.57
N THR A 2 12.73 1.80 -14.27
CA THR A 2 12.33 2.23 -12.93
C THR A 2 11.00 1.55 -12.59
N VAL A 3 10.92 0.82 -11.47
CA VAL A 3 9.67 0.19 -11.01
C VAL A 3 8.77 1.30 -10.46
N ALA A 4 7.49 1.30 -10.82
CA ALA A 4 6.53 2.26 -10.28
C ALA A 4 6.47 2.17 -8.74
N PRO A 5 6.43 3.29 -8.00
CA PRO A 5 6.48 3.29 -6.54
C PRO A 5 5.46 2.35 -5.88
N GLY A 6 4.20 2.36 -6.34
CA GLY A 6 3.15 1.44 -5.87
C GLY A 6 3.50 -0.04 -6.04
N ALA A 7 4.02 -0.42 -7.21
CA ALA A 7 4.46 -1.78 -7.48
C ALA A 7 5.70 -2.17 -6.67
N GLY A 8 6.61 -1.21 -6.44
CA GLY A 8 7.77 -1.41 -5.58
C GLY A 8 7.37 -1.70 -4.13
N LEU A 9 6.42 -0.93 -3.60
CA LEU A 9 5.87 -1.12 -2.26
C LEU A 9 5.16 -2.47 -2.14
N LEU A 10 4.24 -2.80 -3.06
CA LEU A 10 3.50 -4.07 -3.01
C LEU A 10 4.43 -5.28 -3.03
N ASN A 11 5.43 -5.29 -3.92
CA ASN A 11 6.44 -6.35 -3.97
C ASN A 11 7.27 -6.45 -2.69
N LYS A 12 7.51 -5.33 -2.00
CA LYS A 12 8.21 -5.33 -0.71
C LYS A 12 7.33 -5.94 0.39
N LEU A 13 6.05 -5.59 0.42
CA LEU A 13 5.10 -6.08 1.42
C LEU A 13 4.82 -7.58 1.25
N LEU A 14 4.68 -8.07 0.01
CA LEU A 14 4.52 -9.50 -0.29
C LEU A 14 5.70 -10.37 0.15
N ARG A 15 6.89 -9.79 0.35
CA ARG A 15 8.09 -10.48 0.82
C ARG A 15 8.37 -10.25 2.32
N THR A 16 7.51 -9.50 3.00
CA THR A 16 7.68 -9.17 4.41
C THR A 16 6.70 -10.02 5.21
N ASP A 17 7.18 -11.10 5.83
CA ASP A 17 6.29 -12.04 6.56
C ASP A 17 5.77 -11.48 7.88
N ALA A 18 6.56 -10.64 8.55
CA ALA A 18 6.22 -10.06 9.85
C ALA A 18 5.18 -8.94 9.72
N ALA A 19 3.97 -9.18 10.23
CA ALA A 19 2.85 -8.22 10.20
C ALA A 19 3.18 -6.86 10.82
N GLY A 20 3.91 -6.84 11.96
CA GLY A 20 4.33 -5.57 12.59
C GLY A 20 5.25 -4.73 11.69
N ILE A 21 6.15 -5.39 10.95
CA ILE A 21 7.05 -4.71 10.01
C ILE A 21 6.25 -4.21 8.80
N ARG A 22 5.31 -5.01 8.27
CA ARG A 22 4.42 -4.58 7.18
C ARG A 22 3.59 -3.36 7.57
N SER A 23 2.97 -3.37 8.75
CA SER A 23 2.19 -2.24 9.25
C SER A 23 3.03 -0.95 9.32
N ASN A 24 4.25 -1.04 9.87
CA ASN A 24 5.16 0.11 9.92
C ASN A 24 5.56 0.60 8.53
N GLN A 25 5.83 -0.30 7.59
CA GLN A 25 6.12 0.06 6.20
C GLN A 25 4.91 0.75 5.55
N LEU A 26 3.70 0.20 5.69
CA LEU A 26 2.48 0.78 5.14
C LEU A 26 2.26 2.20 5.67
N LYS A 27 2.37 2.41 6.98
CA LYS A 27 2.27 3.75 7.59
C LYS A 27 3.33 4.71 7.05
N HIS A 28 4.57 4.25 6.94
CA HIS A 28 5.66 5.07 6.44
C HIS A 28 5.48 5.48 4.97
N TYR A 29 5.04 4.56 4.10
CA TYR A 29 4.94 4.85 2.67
C TYR A 29 3.62 5.51 2.27
N LEU A 30 2.51 5.14 2.91
CA LEU A 30 1.16 5.62 2.57
C LEU A 30 0.72 6.80 3.45
N GLY A 31 1.36 7.02 4.59
CA GLY A 31 1.06 8.12 5.50
C GLY A 31 1.75 9.43 5.13
N PRO A 32 1.28 10.56 5.69
CA PRO A 32 1.89 11.86 5.47
C PRO A 32 3.31 11.89 6.03
N GLN A 33 4.25 12.49 5.31
CA GLN A 33 5.63 12.62 5.79
C GLN A 33 5.75 13.75 6.80
N SER A 34 6.50 13.51 7.89
CA SER A 34 6.82 14.56 8.85
C SER A 34 7.71 15.61 8.22
N ASN A 35 7.29 16.87 8.30
CA ASN A 35 8.05 18.01 7.80
C ASN A 35 8.76 18.78 8.92
N THR A 36 8.84 18.21 10.13
CA THR A 36 9.47 18.89 11.27
C THR A 36 10.47 17.98 11.96
N VAL A 37 11.64 18.54 12.24
CA VAL A 37 12.65 17.93 13.12
C VAL A 37 12.85 18.86 14.30
N LYS A 38 12.73 18.31 15.50
CA LYS A 38 13.03 19.04 16.73
C LYS A 38 14.49 18.81 17.09
N THR A 39 15.28 19.88 17.14
CA THR A 39 16.68 19.80 17.56
C THR A 39 16.77 19.57 19.08
N PRO A 40 17.92 19.10 19.59
CA PRO A 40 18.15 18.96 21.03
C PRO A 40 17.93 20.27 21.81
N ASP A 41 18.10 21.39 21.14
CA ASP A 41 17.91 22.74 21.70
C ASP A 41 16.43 23.16 21.73
N GLY A 42 15.51 22.25 21.38
CA GLY A 42 14.07 22.48 21.38
C GLY A 42 13.55 23.29 20.18
N LYS A 43 14.40 23.67 19.23
CA LYS A 43 13.99 24.38 18.02
C LYS A 43 13.39 23.42 17.00
N GLU A 44 12.25 23.79 16.44
CA GLU A 44 11.65 23.06 15.33
C GLU A 44 12.20 23.60 14.01
N ILE A 45 12.80 22.71 13.22
CA ILE A 45 13.24 22.99 11.86
C ILE A 45 12.19 22.42 10.93
N GLN A 46 11.56 23.27 10.12
CA GLN A 46 10.76 22.81 8.98
C GLN A 46 11.71 22.21 7.94
N LEU A 47 11.54 20.94 7.64
CA LEU A 47 12.13 20.28 6.48
C LEU A 47 11.29 20.61 5.23
N GLU A 48 11.91 20.64 4.06
CA GLU A 48 11.25 20.76 2.75
C GLU A 48 10.44 19.49 2.37
N GLY A 49 9.81 18.83 3.34
CA GLY A 49 8.87 17.78 3.05
C GLY A 49 7.55 18.36 2.56
N THR A 50 6.81 17.60 1.76
CA THR A 50 5.55 18.07 1.16
C THR A 50 4.33 17.69 1.98
N GLY A 51 4.50 16.99 3.11
CA GLY A 51 3.39 16.38 3.87
C GLY A 51 2.66 15.27 3.11
N LYS A 52 3.07 14.98 1.87
CA LYS A 52 2.48 13.96 1.00
C LYS A 52 3.09 12.59 1.30
N PRO A 53 2.36 11.50 1.02
CA PRO A 53 2.92 10.16 1.15
C PRO A 53 4.05 9.91 0.14
N LEU A 54 4.95 9.00 0.49
CA LEU A 54 6.04 8.55 -0.41
C LEU A 54 5.50 7.76 -1.60
N VAL A 55 4.37 7.09 -1.42
CA VAL A 55 3.63 6.39 -2.46
C VAL A 55 2.21 6.95 -2.49
N PRO A 56 1.78 7.58 -3.59
CA PRO A 56 0.40 8.00 -3.73
C PRO A 56 -0.57 6.83 -3.56
N LEU A 57 -1.66 7.02 -2.81
CA LEU A 57 -2.62 5.96 -2.50
C LEU A 57 -3.18 5.30 -3.77
N GLN A 58 -3.47 6.12 -4.79
CA GLN A 58 -3.96 5.67 -6.09
C GLN A 58 -2.95 4.76 -6.81
N GLU A 59 -1.65 5.08 -6.76
CA GLU A 59 -0.63 4.22 -7.37
C GLU A 59 -0.54 2.85 -6.66
N PHE A 60 -0.77 2.82 -5.34
CA PHE A 60 -0.79 1.57 -4.60
C PHE A 60 -2.04 0.73 -4.93
N VAL A 61 -3.22 1.36 -5.05
CA VAL A 61 -4.45 0.71 -5.53
C VAL A 61 -4.25 0.12 -6.94
N GLU A 62 -3.68 0.89 -7.85
CA GLU A 62 -3.39 0.43 -9.21
C GLU A 62 -2.40 -0.74 -9.21
N ALA A 63 -1.38 -0.71 -8.35
CA ALA A 63 -0.45 -1.83 -8.21
C ALA A 63 -1.18 -3.09 -7.75
N VAL A 64 -2.07 -2.99 -6.76
CA VAL A 64 -2.90 -4.10 -6.27
C VAL A 64 -3.78 -4.66 -7.40
N GLY A 65 -4.50 -3.78 -8.12
CA GLY A 65 -5.34 -4.16 -9.25
C GLY A 65 -4.58 -4.85 -10.37
N ASN A 66 -3.42 -4.30 -10.74
CA ASN A 66 -2.56 -4.85 -11.79
C ASN A 66 -2.01 -6.23 -11.40
N THR A 67 -1.58 -6.41 -10.15
CA THR A 67 -1.09 -7.71 -9.68
C THR A 67 -2.20 -8.76 -9.67
N VAL A 68 -3.41 -8.43 -9.19
CA VAL A 68 -4.56 -9.36 -9.23
C VAL A 68 -4.93 -9.74 -10.67
N MET A 69 -4.95 -8.76 -11.58
CA MET A 69 -5.20 -9.01 -13.00
C MET A 69 -4.12 -9.92 -13.62
N GLN A 70 -2.85 -9.71 -13.31
CA GLN A 70 -1.74 -10.54 -13.78
C GLN A 70 -1.87 -11.98 -13.29
N ILE A 71 -2.16 -12.19 -12.00
CA ILE A 71 -2.37 -13.53 -11.43
C ILE A 71 -3.50 -14.27 -12.19
N ARG A 72 -4.65 -13.61 -12.36
CA ARG A 72 -5.80 -14.19 -13.11
C ARG A 72 -5.48 -14.43 -14.58
N THR A 73 -4.63 -13.61 -15.19
CA THR A 73 -4.21 -13.79 -16.59
C THR A 73 -3.33 -15.04 -16.72
N VAL A 74 -2.38 -15.24 -15.80
CA VAL A 74 -1.50 -16.42 -15.78
C VAL A 74 -2.31 -17.70 -15.54
N GLU A 75 -3.29 -17.66 -14.62
CA GLU A 75 -4.23 -18.77 -14.39
C GLU A 75 -4.97 -19.15 -15.67
N ARG A 76 -5.60 -18.18 -16.35
CA ARG A 76 -6.35 -18.42 -17.61
C ARG A 76 -5.49 -18.94 -18.75
N ALA A 77 -4.21 -18.57 -18.77
CA ALA A 77 -3.24 -19.09 -19.73
C ALA A 77 -2.74 -20.51 -19.40
N GLY A 78 -3.18 -21.10 -18.28
CA GLY A 78 -2.72 -22.41 -17.81
C GLY A 78 -1.34 -22.38 -17.16
N GLY A 79 -0.81 -21.21 -16.82
CA GLY A 79 0.50 -21.05 -16.19
C GLY A 79 0.54 -21.35 -14.69
N THR A 80 -0.62 -21.51 -14.05
CA THR A 80 -0.75 -21.93 -12.65
C THR A 80 -2.11 -22.59 -12.40
N SER A 81 -2.26 -23.28 -11.26
CA SER A 81 -3.55 -23.86 -10.86
C SER A 81 -4.49 -22.80 -10.30
N ARG A 82 -5.79 -23.08 -10.32
CA ARG A 82 -6.82 -22.21 -9.74
C ARG A 82 -6.61 -21.99 -8.23
N GLU A 83 -6.16 -23.03 -7.52
CA GLU A 83 -5.87 -22.97 -6.08
C GLU A 83 -4.71 -22.01 -5.81
N THR A 84 -3.58 -22.18 -6.50
CA THR A 84 -2.43 -21.30 -6.35
C THR A 84 -2.75 -19.85 -6.72
N ALA A 85 -3.53 -19.63 -7.79
CA ALA A 85 -3.97 -18.29 -8.15
C ALA A 85 -4.84 -17.65 -7.06
N ALA A 86 -5.74 -18.42 -6.43
CA ALA A 86 -6.58 -17.95 -5.33
C ALA A 86 -5.74 -17.56 -4.11
N ASP A 87 -4.76 -18.38 -3.72
CA ASP A 87 -3.88 -18.10 -2.59
C ASP A 87 -3.04 -16.84 -2.79
N LEU A 88 -2.57 -16.62 -4.03
CA LEU A 88 -1.83 -15.40 -4.39
C LEU A 88 -2.72 -14.16 -4.35
N VAL A 89 -3.95 -14.25 -4.87
CA VAL A 89 -4.92 -13.14 -4.79
C VAL A 89 -5.26 -12.85 -3.33
N GLU A 90 -5.39 -13.86 -2.49
CA GLU A 90 -5.67 -13.68 -1.07
C GLU A 90 -4.51 -13.02 -0.32
N SER A 91 -3.26 -13.39 -0.65
CA SER A 91 -2.07 -12.72 -0.11
C SER A 91 -2.06 -11.22 -0.44
N VAL A 92 -2.44 -10.86 -1.67
CA VAL A 92 -2.59 -9.45 -2.08
C VAL A 92 -3.75 -8.77 -1.34
N ARG A 93 -4.88 -9.47 -1.14
CA ARG A 93 -6.04 -8.97 -0.38
C ARG A 93 -5.67 -8.64 1.06
N GLN A 94 -4.91 -9.51 1.73
CA GLN A 94 -4.49 -9.28 3.11
C GLN A 94 -3.64 -8.02 3.24
N ILE A 95 -2.72 -7.78 2.29
CA ILE A 95 -1.93 -6.55 2.26
C ILE A 95 -2.82 -5.31 2.02
N ALA A 96 -3.83 -5.40 1.16
CA ALA A 96 -4.77 -4.30 0.94
C ALA A 96 -5.59 -3.98 2.20
N ILE A 97 -5.99 -5.00 2.96
CA ILE A 97 -6.66 -4.86 4.26
C ILE A 97 -5.73 -4.19 5.28
N GLU A 98 -4.48 -4.63 5.39
CA GLU A 98 -3.49 -3.99 6.26
C GLU A 98 -3.24 -2.53 5.87
N GLY A 99 -3.21 -2.24 4.56
CA GLY A 99 -3.08 -0.88 4.04
C GLY A 99 -4.25 0.01 4.46
N ARG A 100 -5.48 -0.52 4.42
CA ARG A 100 -6.67 0.18 4.92
C ARG A 100 -6.54 0.56 6.40
N PHE A 101 -6.09 -0.37 7.25
CA PHE A 101 -5.87 -0.08 8.67
C PHE A 101 -4.77 0.96 8.87
N ALA A 102 -3.66 0.86 8.15
CA ALA A 102 -2.58 1.84 8.22
C ALA A 102 -3.03 3.25 7.81
N ILE A 103 -3.84 3.38 6.76
CA ILE A 103 -4.40 4.66 6.29
C ILE A 103 -5.38 5.22 7.33
N ALA A 104 -6.26 4.38 7.88
CA ALA A 104 -7.20 4.79 8.92
C ALA A 104 -6.50 5.30 10.17
N GLU A 105 -5.37 4.70 10.55
CA GLU A 105 -4.57 5.14 11.71
C GLU A 105 -3.87 6.49 11.47
N VAL A 106 -3.37 6.75 10.25
CA VAL A 106 -2.57 7.96 9.98
C VAL A 106 -3.38 9.16 9.47
N TYR A 107 -4.48 8.95 8.75
CA TYR A 107 -5.37 10.02 8.27
C TYR A 107 -6.68 10.13 9.05
N GLY A 108 -7.07 9.08 9.78
CA GLY A 108 -8.34 8.99 10.50
C GLY A 108 -9.39 8.13 9.78
N THR A 109 -10.31 7.56 10.55
CA THR A 109 -11.36 6.62 10.09
C THR A 109 -12.40 7.23 9.15
N ASP A 110 -12.58 8.56 9.20
CA ASP A 110 -13.56 9.27 8.38
C ASP A 110 -12.93 10.09 7.25
N SER A 111 -11.62 9.95 7.07
CA SER A 111 -10.81 10.71 6.11
C SER A 111 -11.24 10.45 4.66
N SER A 112 -11.04 11.46 3.81
CA SER A 112 -11.30 11.35 2.37
C SER A 112 -10.36 10.36 1.69
N GLU A 113 -9.14 10.26 2.20
CA GLU A 113 -8.05 9.40 1.77
C GLU A 113 -8.40 7.93 1.96
N LEU A 114 -8.96 7.58 3.13
CA LEU A 114 -9.44 6.23 3.39
C LEU A 114 -10.60 5.85 2.46
N LYS A 115 -11.57 6.75 2.28
CA LYS A 115 -12.72 6.51 1.39
C LYS A 115 -12.28 6.31 -0.06
N GLN A 116 -11.40 7.17 -0.57
CA GLN A 116 -10.84 7.03 -1.92
C GLN A 116 -10.07 5.72 -2.09
N PHE A 117 -9.30 5.31 -1.08
CA PHE A 117 -8.59 4.04 -1.09
C PHE A 117 -9.54 2.85 -1.14
N GLU A 118 -10.60 2.85 -0.32
CA GLU A 118 -11.63 1.80 -0.29
C GLU A 118 -12.41 1.73 -1.61
N ASP A 119 -12.84 2.86 -2.14
CA ASP A 119 -13.55 2.96 -3.43
C ASP A 119 -12.69 2.42 -4.58
N GLY A 120 -11.39 2.72 -4.56
CA GLY A 120 -10.44 2.23 -5.55
C GLY A 120 -10.18 0.72 -5.46
N LEU A 121 -10.21 0.13 -4.26
CA LEU A 121 -10.05 -1.32 -4.06
C LEU A 121 -11.32 -2.12 -4.37
N GLN A 122 -12.50 -1.52 -4.24
CA GLN A 122 -13.77 -2.20 -4.47
C GLN A 122 -13.85 -2.93 -5.81
N PRO A 123 -13.54 -2.32 -6.98
CA PRO A 123 -13.59 -3.02 -8.26
C PRO A 123 -12.53 -4.12 -8.43
N VAL A 124 -11.46 -4.12 -7.63
CA VAL A 124 -10.38 -5.12 -7.72
C VAL A 124 -10.82 -6.46 -7.15
N PHE A 125 -11.54 -6.41 -6.03
CA PHE A 125 -11.86 -7.59 -5.22
C PHE A 125 -13.35 -7.99 -5.23
N ARG A 126 -14.16 -7.31 -6.05
CA ARG A 126 -15.57 -7.64 -6.28
C ARG A 126 -15.74 -8.95 -7.05
#